data_AF-R9ARQ9-F1
#
_entry.id   AF-R9ARQ9-F1
#
_cell.length_a   1.000
_cell.length_b   1.000
_cell.length_c   1.000
_cell.angle_alpha   90.00
_cell.angle_beta   90.00
_cell.angle_gamma   90.00
#
_symmetry.space_group_name_H-M   'P 1'
#
loop_
_entity.id
_entity.type
_entity.pdbx_description
1 polymer ?
#
loop_
_entity_poly.entity_id
_entity_poly.type
_entity_poly.pdbx_seq_one_letter_code
_entity_poly.pdbx_strand_id
1 'polypeptide(L)'
;MTNQNQRHAAIRLYKELHRIGRDYPNPRYEFHHKLRGMFEKNRHLTDPQQISDKLKFLEYIKKETLSLISLAKYREMKRRYGSS
;
A
#
# COMPACT_ATOMS: atom_id res chain seq x y z
N MET A 1 16.96 15.06 17.23
CA MET A 1 17.52 14.43 16.01
C MET A 1 16.36 14.06 15.09
N THR A 2 16.13 14.83 14.03
CA THR A 2 15.11 14.49 13.03
C THR A 2 15.54 13.20 12.33
N ASN A 3 14.65 12.21 12.37
CA ASN A 3 14.88 10.85 11.91
C ASN A 3 14.82 10.82 10.36
N GLN A 4 15.80 11.43 9.68
CA GLN A 4 15.88 11.58 8.22
C GLN A 4 15.57 10.25 7.49
N ASN A 5 16.02 9.13 8.06
CA ASN A 5 15.75 7.78 7.59
C ASN A 5 14.25 7.43 7.56
N GLN A 6 13.47 7.82 8.56
CA GLN A 6 12.03 7.56 8.62
C GLN A 6 11.26 8.36 7.56
N ARG A 7 11.63 9.62 7.33
CA ARG A 7 11.03 10.44 6.28
C ARG A 7 11.29 9.86 4.90
N HIS A 8 12.53 9.45 4.61
CA HIS A 8 12.88 8.80 3.34
C HIS A 8 12.14 7.46 3.18
N ALA A 9 12.03 6.67 4.25
CA ALA A 9 11.27 5.42 4.23
C ALA A 9 9.78 5.65 3.93
N ALA A 10 9.16 6.66 4.54
CA ALA A 10 7.77 7.03 4.29
C ALA A 10 7.52 7.42 2.83
N ILE A 11 8.40 8.26 2.25
CA ILE A 11 8.30 8.70 0.85
C ILE A 11 8.45 7.51 -0.11
N ARG A 12 9.41 6.62 0.16
CA ARG A 12 9.61 5.40 -0.64
C ARG A 12 8.37 4.51 -0.59
N LEU A 13 7.85 4.21 0.60
CA LEU A 13 6.65 3.37 0.75
C LEU A 13 5.43 4.00 0.10
N TYR A 14 5.25 5.33 0.18
CA TYR A 14 4.18 6.03 -0.51
C TYR A 14 4.24 5.79 -2.03
N LYS A 15 5.41 5.98 -2.64
CA LYS A 15 5.60 5.76 -4.10
C LYS A 15 5.35 4.31 -4.49
N GLU A 16 5.82 3.37 -3.69
CA GLU A 16 5.60 1.94 -3.94
C GLU A 16 4.13 1.55 -3.87
N LEU A 17 3.42 1.97 -2.81
CA LEU A 17 1.98 1.74 -2.65
C LEU A 17 1.18 2.44 -3.74
N HIS A 18 1.56 3.66 -4.11
CA HIS A 18 0.93 4.36 -5.23
C HIS A 18 1.16 3.62 -6.56
N ARG A 19 2.31 2.98 -6.77
CA ARG A 19 2.53 2.19 -7.98
C ARG A 19 1.65 0.94 -8.01
N ILE A 20 1.62 0.19 -6.90
CA ILE A 20 0.87 -1.08 -6.77
C ILE A 20 -0.64 -0.83 -6.78
N GLY A 21 -1.10 0.27 -6.19
CA GLY A 21 -2.51 0.63 -6.14
C GLY A 21 -3.18 0.80 -7.50
N ARG A 22 -2.40 1.05 -8.57
CA ARG A 22 -2.92 1.11 -9.95
C ARG A 22 -3.41 -0.24 -10.45
N ASP A 23 -2.81 -1.32 -9.96
CA ASP A 23 -3.15 -2.69 -10.34
C ASP A 23 -4.23 -3.29 -9.43
N TYR A 24 -4.81 -2.49 -8.53
CA TYR A 24 -5.78 -2.99 -7.56
C TYR A 24 -7.03 -3.53 -8.27
N PRO A 25 -7.51 -4.74 -7.94
CA PRO A 25 -8.54 -5.42 -8.73
C PRO A 25 -9.91 -4.75 -8.68
N ASN A 26 -10.19 -3.93 -7.66
CA ASN A 26 -11.47 -3.22 -7.53
C ASN A 26 -11.31 -1.71 -7.83
N PRO A 27 -11.79 -1.21 -8.99
CA PRO A 27 -11.68 0.21 -9.33
C PRO A 27 -12.50 1.12 -8.41
N ARG A 28 -13.59 0.63 -7.81
CA ARG A 28 -14.45 1.40 -6.88
C ARG A 28 -13.84 1.59 -5.50
N TYR A 29 -12.71 0.94 -5.20
CA TYR A 29 -12.12 0.99 -3.86
C TYR A 29 -11.44 2.34 -3.56
N GLU A 30 -11.13 3.14 -4.59
CA GLU A 30 -10.50 4.47 -4.45
C GLU A 30 -9.16 4.39 -3.67
N PHE A 31 -8.30 3.44 -4.05
CA PHE A 31 -7.07 3.12 -3.30
C PHE A 31 -6.17 4.36 -3.11
N HIS A 32 -5.93 5.13 -4.17
CA HIS A 32 -5.07 6.32 -4.11
C HIS A 32 -5.64 7.42 -3.23
N HIS A 33 -6.96 7.62 -3.25
CA HIS A 33 -7.63 8.59 -2.39
C HIS A 33 -7.45 8.22 -0.91
N LYS A 34 -7.67 6.93 -0.56
CA LYS A 34 -7.47 6.43 0.80
C LYS A 34 -6.02 6.53 1.26
N LEU A 35 -5.07 6.15 0.38
CA LEU A 35 -3.64 6.26 0.66
C LEU A 35 -3.27 7.71 0.97
N ARG A 36 -3.68 8.65 0.11
CA ARG A 36 -3.43 10.09 0.30
C ARG A 36 -4.03 10.58 1.62
N GLY A 37 -5.31 10.28 1.88
CA GLY A 37 -5.99 10.68 3.11
C GLY A 37 -5.31 10.13 4.37
N MET A 38 -4.76 8.91 4.32
CA MET A 38 -3.99 8.35 5.42
C MET A 38 -2.70 9.12 5.68
N PHE A 39 -1.93 9.47 4.63
CA PHE A 39 -0.71 10.26 4.80
C PHE A 39 -0.99 11.70 5.26
N GLU A 40 -2.07 12.31 4.78
CA GLU A 40 -2.50 13.65 5.19
C GLU A 40 -2.89 13.67 6.69
N LYS A 41 -3.67 12.71 7.16
CA LYS A 41 -4.05 12.57 8.58
C LYS A 41 -2.84 12.41 9.50
N ASN A 42 -1.79 11.74 9.02
CA ASN A 42 -0.59 11.44 9.80
C ASN A 42 0.55 12.46 9.58
N ARG A 43 0.33 13.55 8.82
CA ARG A 43 1.37 14.53 8.46
C ARG A 43 2.01 15.24 9.65
N HIS A 44 1.26 15.42 10.74
CA HIS A 44 1.69 16.15 11.93
C HIS A 44 2.34 15.27 13.00
N LEU A 45 2.52 13.96 12.73
CA LEU A 45 3.21 13.05 13.65
C LEU A 45 4.70 13.40 13.73
N THR A 46 5.16 13.64 14.96
CA THR A 46 6.55 13.96 15.28
C THR A 46 7.23 12.88 16.12
N ASP A 47 6.45 12.01 16.76
CA ASP A 47 6.96 10.91 17.59
C ASP A 47 7.58 9.79 16.72
N PRO A 48 8.88 9.49 16.87
CA PRO A 48 9.57 8.46 16.11
C PRO A 48 8.96 7.06 16.26
N GLN A 49 8.41 6.72 17.42
CA GLN A 49 7.88 5.39 17.67
C GLN A 49 6.59 5.18 16.88
N GLN A 50 5.66 6.14 16.97
CA GLN A 50 4.43 6.12 16.19
C GLN A 50 4.69 6.11 14.68
N ILE A 51 5.69 6.88 14.20
CA ILE A 51 6.09 6.86 12.78
C ILE A 51 6.55 5.45 12.37
N SER A 52 7.37 4.80 13.19
CA SER A 52 7.84 3.43 12.93
C SER A 52 6.67 2.45 12.82
N ASP A 53 5.69 2.54 13.71
CA ASP A 53 4.54 1.65 13.72
C ASP A 53 3.61 1.90 12.52
N LYS A 54 3.44 3.16 12.09
CA LYS A 54 2.74 3.47 10.84
C LYS A 54 3.47 2.94 9.61
N LEU A 55 4.81 2.99 9.59
CA LEU A 55 5.60 2.43 8.49
C LEU A 55 5.44 0.90 8.40
N LYS A 56 5.46 0.19 9.55
CA LYS A 56 5.18 -1.25 9.59
C LYS A 56 3.76 -1.57 9.09
N PHE A 57 2.78 -0.76 9.49
CA PHE A 57 1.40 -0.91 9.02
C PHE A 57 1.30 -0.72 7.50
N LEU A 58 2.04 0.24 6.93
CA LEU A 58 2.11 0.44 5.48
C LEU A 58 2.74 -0.74 4.74
N GLU A 59 3.78 -1.35 5.30
CA GLU A 59 4.36 -2.57 4.74
C GLU A 59 3.37 -3.75 4.76
N TYR A 60 2.55 -3.85 5.80
CA TYR A 60 1.47 -4.84 5.86
C TYR A 60 0.45 -4.60 4.74
N ILE A 61 -0.05 -3.37 4.59
CA ILE A 61 -0.98 -3.01 3.50
C ILE A 61 -0.38 -3.36 2.13
N LYS A 62 0.92 -3.08 1.93
CA LYS A 62 1.62 -3.42 0.68
C LYS A 62 1.54 -4.92 0.39
N LYS A 63 1.84 -5.76 1.39
CA LYS A 63 1.79 -7.23 1.25
C LYS A 63 0.36 -7.71 0.95
N GLU A 64 -0.62 -7.22 1.69
CA GLU A 64 -2.03 -7.56 1.47
C GLU A 64 -2.48 -7.17 0.05
N THR A 65 -2.14 -5.97 -0.40
CA THR A 65 -2.46 -5.46 -1.73
C THR A 65 -1.87 -6.36 -2.82
N LEU A 66 -0.60 -6.75 -2.69
CA LEU A 66 0.05 -7.67 -3.63
C LEU A 66 -0.60 -9.05 -3.65
N SER A 67 -1.02 -9.56 -2.50
CA SER A 67 -1.75 -10.83 -2.39
C SER A 67 -3.11 -10.75 -3.10
N LEU A 68 -3.85 -9.66 -2.92
CA LEU A 68 -5.14 -9.44 -3.60
C LEU A 68 -4.98 -9.38 -5.12
N ILE A 69 -3.96 -8.66 -5.60
CA ILE A 69 -3.64 -8.59 -7.03
C ILE A 69 -3.29 -9.98 -7.58
N SER A 70 -2.43 -10.72 -6.88
CA SER A 70 -2.05 -12.08 -7.26
C SER A 70 -3.25 -13.03 -7.32
N LEU A 71 -4.15 -12.94 -6.33
CA LEU A 71 -5.37 -13.74 -6.28
C LEU A 71 -6.32 -13.40 -7.43
N ALA A 72 -6.49 -12.11 -7.74
CA ALA A 72 -7.31 -11.68 -8.87
C ALA A 72 -6.77 -12.21 -10.19
N LYS A 73 -5.45 -12.14 -10.40
CA LYS A 73 -4.77 -12.70 -11.58
C LYS A 73 -4.96 -14.22 -11.67
N TYR A 74 -4.79 -14.92 -10.56
CA TYR A 74 -5.00 -16.38 -10.51
C TYR A 74 -6.44 -16.76 -10.85
N ARG A 75 -7.43 -16.06 -10.30
CA ARG A 75 -8.85 -16.30 -10.61
C ARG A 75 -9.15 -16.11 -12.10
N GLU A 76 -8.60 -15.07 -12.71
CA GLU A 76 -8.77 -14.82 -14.14
C GLU A 76 -8.08 -15.89 -14.99
N MET A 77 -6.87 -16.31 -14.63
CA MET A 77 -6.16 -17.40 -15.30
C MET A 77 -6.96 -18.71 -15.21
N LYS A 78 -7.46 -19.07 -14.02
CA LYS A 78 -8.30 -20.25 -13.82
C LYS A 78 -9.60 -20.17 -14.64
N ARG A 79 -10.21 -18.99 -14.75
CA ARG A 79 -11.42 -18.81 -15.59
C ARG A 79 -11.13 -19.02 -17.07
N ARG A 80 -9.98 -18.57 -17.56
CA ARG A 80 -9.59 -18.70 -18.99
C ARG A 80 -9.10 -20.10 -19.37
N TYR A 81 -8.37 -20.75 -18.48
CA TYR A 81 -7.63 -21.99 -18.80
C TYR A 81 -8.03 -23.20 -17.96
N GLY A 82 -8.89 -23.04 -16.95
CA GLY A 82 -9.29 -24.12 -16.04
C GLY A 82 -10.40 -25.03 -16.57
N SER A 83 -10.72 -24.95 -17.86
CA SER A 83 -11.75 -25.76 -18.55
C SER A 83 -11.12 -26.75 -19.54
N SER A 84 -9.95 -27.29 -19.21
CA SER A 84 -9.29 -28.39 -19.94
C SER A 84 -9.19 -29.61 -19.05
#